data_AF-A0ABD3Y208-F1
#
_entry.id   AF-A0ABD3Y208-F1
#
_cell.length_a   1.000
_cell.length_b   1.000
_cell.length_c   1.000
_cell.angle_alpha   90.00
_cell.angle_beta   90.00
_cell.angle_gamma   90.00
#
_symmetry.space_group_name_H-M   'P 1'
#
loop_
_entity.id
_entity.type
_entity.pdbx_description
1 polymer ?
#
loop_
_entity_poly.entity_id
_entity_poly.type
_entity_poly.pdbx_seq_one_letter_code
_entity_poly.pdbx_strand_id
1 'polypeptide(L)'
;WSIIECLEHLNYYATFYLPEIKKALTKGNKPKSTFKSGIIGNYFANLVKLKENDKKHKTFNTMNPVNKQLNQNDVISDFFKNQEELLSLIIASNKNNLNK
;
A
#
# COMPACT_ATOMS: atom_id res chain seq x y z
N TRP A 1 -16.13 10.15 -3.04
CA TRP A 1 -16.29 8.79 -2.51
C TRP A 1 -16.96 8.88 -1.17
N SER A 2 -17.88 7.96 -0.88
CA SER A 2 -18.36 7.65 0.47
C SER A 2 -17.23 7.05 1.31
N ILE A 3 -17.43 6.94 2.63
CA ILE A 3 -16.45 6.32 3.53
C ILE A 3 -16.17 4.87 3.10
N ILE A 4 -17.20 4.11 2.73
CA ILE A 4 -17.07 2.72 2.28
C ILE A 4 -16.27 2.64 0.97
N GLU A 5 -16.53 3.55 0.02
CA GLU A 5 -15.73 3.64 -1.20
C GLU A 5 -14.27 3.99 -0.90
N CYS A 6 -14.00 4.89 0.04
CA CYS A 6 -12.63 5.19 0.46
C CYS A 6 -11.92 3.96 1.05
N LEU A 7 -12.60 3.16 1.87
CA LEU A 7 -12.02 1.93 2.43
C LEU A 7 -11.77 0.88 1.34
N GLU A 8 -12.71 0.72 0.42
CA GLU A 8 -12.57 -0.23 -0.69
C GLU A 8 -11.43 0.16 -1.65
N HIS A 9 -11.23 1.46 -1.88
CA HIS A 9 -10.07 1.96 -2.61
C HIS A 9 -8.75 1.52 -1.96
N LEU A 10 -8.68 1.58 -0.62
CA LEU A 10 -7.50 1.12 0.12
C LEU A 10 -7.36 -0.41 0.04
N ASN A 11 -8.46 -1.15 0.06
CA ASN A 11 -8.47 -2.60 -0.16
C ASN A 11 -7.88 -2.97 -1.52
N TYR A 12 -8.24 -2.28 -2.61
CA TYR A 12 -7.64 -2.56 -3.93
C TYR A 12 -6.13 -2.38 -3.93
N TYR A 13 -5.63 -1.32 -3.31
CA TYR A 13 -4.18 -1.16 -3.18
C TYR A 13 -3.53 -2.24 -2.31
N ALA A 14 -4.20 -2.67 -1.23
CA ALA A 14 -3.71 -3.77 -0.41
C ALA A 14 -3.59 -5.08 -1.21
N THR A 15 -4.56 -5.41 -2.06
CA THR A 15 -4.50 -6.63 -2.90
C THR A 15 -3.30 -6.66 -3.84
N PHE A 16 -2.79 -5.50 -4.24
CA PHE A 16 -1.59 -5.40 -5.08
C PHE A 16 -0.30 -5.35 -4.24
N TYR A 17 -0.25 -4.49 -3.22
CA TYR A 17 0.99 -4.21 -2.51
C TYR A 17 1.36 -5.24 -1.45
N LEU A 18 0.41 -5.84 -0.73
CA LEU A 18 0.73 -6.83 0.32
C LEU A 18 1.48 -8.04 -0.25
N PRO A 19 1.06 -8.64 -1.39
CA PRO A 19 1.83 -9.71 -2.02
C PRO A 19 3.24 -9.28 -2.46
N GLU A 20 3.38 -8.08 -3.03
CA GLU A 20 4.68 -7.58 -3.50
C GLU A 20 5.63 -7.27 -2.33
N ILE A 21 5.13 -6.71 -1.23
CA ILE A 21 5.91 -6.51 0.00
C ILE A 21 6.38 -7.86 0.55
N LYS A 22 5.47 -8.84 0.66
CA LYS A 22 5.80 -10.19 1.13
C LYS A 22 6.88 -10.84 0.26
N LYS A 23 6.77 -10.73 -1.06
CA LYS A 23 7.76 -11.23 -2.03
C LYS A 23 9.09 -10.47 -1.95
N ALA A 24 9.09 -9.18 -1.62
CA ALA A 24 10.32 -8.43 -1.41
C ALA A 24 11.05 -8.92 -0.15
N LEU A 25 10.31 -9.20 0.93
CA LEU A 25 10.85 -9.73 2.18
C LEU A 25 11.50 -11.10 2.02
N THR A 26 10.94 -12.00 1.20
CA THR A 26 11.56 -13.32 0.97
C THR A 26 12.89 -13.25 0.23
N LYS A 27 13.16 -12.15 -0.48
CA LYS A 27 14.41 -11.93 -1.22
C LYS A 27 15.35 -10.94 -0.54
N GLY A 28 15.05 -10.53 0.69
CA GLY A 28 15.82 -9.53 1.44
C GLY A 28 17.20 -10.06 1.84
N ASN A 29 18.16 -9.14 1.98
CA ASN A 29 19.49 -9.44 2.49
C ASN A 29 19.56 -9.22 4.01
N LYS A 30 20.72 -9.50 4.63
CA LYS A 30 20.96 -9.22 6.05
C LYS A 30 20.57 -7.77 6.42
N PRO A 31 19.89 -7.55 7.56
CA PRO A 31 19.36 -6.25 7.94
C PRO A 31 20.46 -5.18 8.02
N LYS A 32 20.10 -3.95 7.66
CA LYS A 32 20.96 -2.76 7.80
C LYS A 32 20.24 -1.75 8.69
N SER A 33 21.00 -1.01 9.49
CA SER A 33 20.46 0.02 10.40
C SER A 33 19.86 1.22 9.68
N THR A 34 20.19 1.42 8.40
CA THR A 34 19.72 2.56 7.60
C THR A 34 19.08 2.12 6.30
N PHE A 35 17.94 2.73 5.97
CA PHE A 35 17.28 2.61 4.68
C PHE A 35 17.73 3.74 3.76
N LYS A 36 18.00 3.43 2.48
CA LYS A 36 18.27 4.43 1.44
C LYS A 36 17.40 4.13 0.24
N SER A 37 16.50 5.06 -0.09
CA SER A 37 15.68 4.92 -1.29
C SER A 37 16.54 4.93 -2.55
N GLY A 38 16.27 3.99 -3.45
CA GLY A 38 16.83 4.03 -4.81
C GLY A 38 16.23 5.18 -5.61
N ILE A 39 16.91 5.61 -6.67
CA ILE A 39 16.49 6.75 -7.50
C ILE A 39 15.06 6.57 -8.05
N ILE A 40 14.78 5.40 -8.63
CA ILE A 40 13.48 5.08 -9.25
C ILE A 40 12.39 5.01 -8.18
N GLY A 41 12.63 4.30 -7.08
CA GLY A 41 11.66 4.18 -5.99
C GLY A 41 11.34 5.53 -5.34
N ASN A 42 12.36 6.35 -5.11
CA ASN A 42 12.19 7.70 -4.60
C ASN A 42 11.38 8.58 -5.56
N TYR A 43 11.61 8.47 -6.87
CA TYR A 43 10.84 9.20 -7.87
C TYR A 43 9.34 8.86 -7.79
N PHE A 44 8.97 7.57 -7.79
CA PHE A 44 7.58 7.15 -7.69
C PHE A 44 6.92 7.54 -6.36
N ALA A 45 7.64 7.42 -5.24
CA ALA A 45 7.14 7.87 -3.94
C ALA A 45 6.82 9.37 -3.93
N ASN A 46 7.63 10.19 -4.61
CA ASN A 46 7.39 11.63 -4.72
C ASN A 46 6.25 11.99 -5.68
N LEU A 47 5.84 11.09 -6.60
CA LEU A 47 4.68 11.31 -7.46
C LEU A 47 3.34 11.20 -6.71
N VAL A 48 3.30 10.39 -5.65
CA VAL A 48 2.11 10.19 -4.81
C VAL A 48 2.13 11.01 -3.51
N LYS A 49 3.25 11.66 -3.22
CA LYS A 49 3.40 12.54 -2.05
C LYS A 49 2.59 13.82 -2.26
N LEU A 50 1.62 14.04 -1.37
CA LEU A 50 0.83 15.28 -1.35
C LEU A 50 1.71 16.49 -1.01
N LYS A 51 1.56 17.57 -1.79
CA LYS A 51 2.16 18.88 -1.57
C LYS A 51 1.07 19.90 -1.21
N GLU A 52 1.47 21.00 -0.59
CA GLU A 52 0.55 22.12 -0.39
C GLU A 52 0.01 22.61 -1.75
N ASN A 53 -1.31 22.78 -1.84
CA ASN A 53 -2.05 23.13 -3.06
C ASN A 53 -1.98 22.10 -4.20
N ASP A 54 -1.74 20.82 -3.91
CA ASP A 54 -1.77 19.78 -4.95
C ASP A 54 -3.16 19.61 -5.57
N LYS A 55 -3.15 19.38 -6.88
CA LYS A 55 -4.37 19.04 -7.62
C LYS A 55 -4.75 17.59 -7.35
N LYS A 56 -6.05 17.30 -7.36
CA LYS A 56 -6.56 15.92 -7.24
C LYS A 56 -5.92 15.02 -8.30
N HIS A 57 -5.27 13.95 -7.87
CA HIS A 57 -4.75 12.93 -8.77
C HIS A 57 -5.89 12.10 -9.36
N LYS A 58 -5.77 11.73 -10.64
CA LYS A 58 -6.68 10.76 -11.25
C LYS A 58 -6.38 9.39 -10.66
N THR A 59 -7.44 8.73 -10.17
CA THR A 59 -7.35 7.34 -9.74
C THR A 59 -7.40 6.42 -10.96
N PHE A 60 -6.58 5.37 -10.98
CA PHE A 60 -6.65 4.33 -12.01
C PHE A 60 -8.02 3.63 -11.97
N ASN A 61 -8.56 3.28 -13.14
CA ASN A 61 -9.88 2.65 -13.23
C ASN A 61 -9.99 1.36 -12.40
N THR A 62 -8.91 0.57 -12.34
CA THR A 62 -8.83 -0.66 -11.54
C THR A 62 -8.87 -0.42 -10.03
N MET A 63 -8.48 0.79 -9.60
CA MET A 63 -8.48 1.22 -8.21
C MET A 63 -9.72 2.07 -7.87
N ASN A 64 -10.63 2.33 -8.81
CA ASN A 64 -11.78 3.19 -8.56
C ASN A 64 -12.96 2.36 -8.01
N PRO A 65 -13.45 2.63 -6.79
CA PRO A 65 -14.56 1.89 -6.16
C PRO A 65 -15.95 2.30 -6.68
N VAL A 66 -16.04 3.39 -7.45
CA VAL A 66 -17.31 3.97 -7.88
C VAL A 66 -18.10 3.01 -8.77
N ASN A 67 -19.43 3.01 -8.60
CA ASN A 67 -20.41 2.18 -9.33
C ASN A 67 -20.31 0.66 -9.06
N LYS A 68 -19.59 0.23 -8.03
CA LYS A 68 -19.60 -1.17 -7.59
C LYS A 68 -20.65 -1.38 -6.51
N GLN A 69 -21.30 -2.55 -6.51
CA GLN A 69 -22.09 -2.98 -5.36
C GLN A 69 -21.12 -3.39 -4.26
N LEU A 70 -21.08 -2.60 -3.18
CA LEU A 70 -20.21 -2.83 -2.05
C LEU A 70 -21.04 -3.34 -0.87
N ASN A 71 -20.68 -4.51 -0.34
CA ASN A 71 -21.16 -4.95 0.96
C ASN A 71 -20.32 -4.29 2.04
N GLN A 72 -20.96 -3.49 2.91
CA GLN A 72 -20.26 -2.72 3.93
C GLN A 72 -19.49 -3.61 4.91
N ASN A 73 -20.06 -4.74 5.30
CA ASN A 73 -19.43 -5.65 6.26
C ASN A 73 -18.17 -6.28 5.67
N ASP A 74 -18.24 -6.69 4.40
CA ASP A 74 -17.11 -7.30 3.70
C ASP A 74 -15.98 -6.29 3.51
N VAL A 75 -16.29 -5.07 3.03
CA VAL A 75 -15.29 -4.00 2.82
C VAL A 75 -14.56 -3.65 4.12
N ILE A 76 -15.30 -3.52 5.23
CA ILE A 76 -14.72 -3.20 6.54
C ILE A 76 -13.88 -4.37 7.05
N SER A 77 -14.37 -5.62 6.92
CA SER A 77 -13.64 -6.82 7.33
C SER A 77 -12.33 -6.98 6.56
N ASP A 78 -12.36 -6.82 5.24
CA ASP A 78 -11.18 -6.84 4.38
C ASP A 78 -10.21 -5.72 4.73
N PHE A 79 -10.71 -4.53 5.02
CA PHE A 79 -9.87 -3.41 5.44
C PHE A 79 -9.09 -3.74 6.71
N PHE A 80 -9.74 -4.25 7.76
CA PHE A 80 -9.05 -4.63 8.99
C PHE A 80 -8.03 -5.75 8.76
N LYS A 81 -8.41 -6.79 8.02
CA LYS A 81 -7.50 -7.88 7.67
C LYS A 81 -6.26 -7.38 6.92
N ASN A 82 -6.45 -6.46 5.98
CA ASN A 82 -5.36 -5.85 5.22
C ASN A 82 -4.45 -5.01 6.12
N GLN A 83 -4.99 -4.29 7.11
CA GLN A 83 -4.18 -3.53 8.09
C GLN A 83 -3.36 -4.47 8.99
N GLU A 84 -3.95 -5.56 9.47
CA GLU A 84 -3.26 -6.57 10.30
C GLU A 84 -2.12 -7.26 9.53
N GLU A 85 -2.35 -7.60 8.25
CA GLU A 85 -1.31 -8.18 7.38
C GLU A 85 -0.20 -7.16 7.13
N LEU A 86 -0.55 -5.90 6.80
CA LEU A 86 0.44 -4.84 6.61
C LEU A 86 1.31 -4.65 7.84
N LEU A 87 0.70 -4.58 9.03
CA LEU A 87 1.42 -4.46 10.30
C LEU A 87 2.38 -5.63 10.51
N SER A 88 1.92 -6.86 10.24
CA SER A 88 2.74 -8.07 10.35
C SER A 88 3.93 -8.04 9.39
N LEU A 89 3.74 -7.56 8.16
CA LEU A 89 4.81 -7.39 7.16
C LEU A 89 5.81 -6.31 7.58
N ILE A 90 5.35 -5.19 8.13
CA ILE A 90 6.22 -4.12 8.67
C ILE A 90 7.09 -4.67 9.80
N ILE A 91 6.51 -5.41 10.74
CA ILE A 91 7.27 -6.03 11.84
C ILE A 91 8.31 -7.03 11.29
N ALA A 92 7.93 -7.86 10.32
CA ALA A 92 8.85 -8.81 9.68
C ALA A 92 9.99 -8.12 8.90
N SER A 93 9.74 -6.91 8.39
CA SER A 93 10.75 -6.13 7.66
C SER A 93 11.96 -5.74 8.50
N ASN A 94 11.83 -5.64 9.83
CA ASN A 94 12.96 -5.34 10.72
C ASN A 94 14.10 -6.35 10.64
N LYS A 95 13.82 -7.59 10.21
CA LYS A 95 14.81 -8.65 10.07
C LYS A 95 15.41 -8.72 8.66
N ASN A 96 15.01 -7.83 7.76
CA ASN A 96 15.35 -7.85 6.34
C ASN A 96 15.91 -6.51 5.88
N ASN A 97 17.00 -6.52 5.12
CA ASN A 97 17.42 -5.34 4.36
C ASN A 97 16.75 -5.36 2.99
N LEU A 98 15.84 -4.41 2.80
CA LEU A 98 15.13 -4.17 1.55
C LEU A 98 15.91 -3.27 0.58
N ASN A 99 17.06 -2.73 0.97
CA ASN A 99 18.01 -2.14 0.03
C ASN A 99 18.72 -3.29 -0.70
N LYS A 100 18.33 -3.52 -1.96
CA LYS A 100 19.10 -4.32 -2.91
C LYS A 100 20.06 -3.44 -3.67
#